data_AF-A0A967YZ60-F1
#
_entry.id   AF-A0A967YZ60-F1
#
_cell.length_a   1.000
_cell.length_b   1.000
_cell.length_c   1.000
_cell.angle_alpha   90.00
_cell.angle_beta   90.00
_cell.angle_gamma   90.00
#
_symmetry.space_group_name_H-M   'P 1'
#
loop_
_entity.id
_entity.type
_entity.pdbx_description
1 polymer ?
#
loop_
_entity_poly.entity_id
_entity_poly.type
_entity_poly.pdbx_seq_one_letter_code
_entity_poly.pdbx_strand_id
1 'polypeptide(L)'
;MVRFTCVSAVQLVPALILGILMISCENTANGHIAERPQLSSQDEFAKIIKNKGVEQAVEEFEKTLERHPDDMKALKMLKRVISASLVGREESLRLREAVRQYSQKPTTALTPPNEPGEPLVLTGTVQGTNGEPIEDALIYVFHTDARGYYTHQDSVTGTMDELNARIFGYMRTSPGGRYEFRTIRPGGYPQPRQDLPPSSPLRYIPQHIHFEVTASKYRAQRFQLVFENNPRMNPEWHEWAKNHDFPLVKVTRDEDGIQRATCDIILKKKKVHEH
;
A
#
# COMPACT_ATOMS: atom_id res chain seq x y z
N MET A 1 -46.88 -26.52 46.80
CA MET A 1 -46.17 -26.01 45.59
C MET A 1 -45.51 -24.70 46.01
N VAL A 2 -44.30 -24.33 45.58
CA VAL A 2 -43.40 -24.90 44.55
C VAL A 2 -42.12 -25.49 45.20
N ARG A 3 -41.36 -26.34 44.48
CA ARG A 3 -40.07 -26.88 44.94
C ARG A 3 -38.94 -25.87 44.72
N PHE A 4 -38.03 -25.78 45.69
CA PHE A 4 -36.66 -25.29 45.46
C PHE A 4 -35.71 -26.49 45.47
N THR A 5 -34.75 -26.49 44.55
CA THR A 5 -33.67 -27.50 44.47
C THR A 5 -32.31 -26.83 44.48
N CYS A 6 -31.40 -27.36 45.30
CA CYS A 6 -29.94 -27.20 45.14
C CYS A 6 -29.49 -27.74 43.77
N VAL A 7 -28.30 -27.51 43.21
CA VAL A 7 -26.95 -27.12 43.71
C VAL A 7 -26.31 -26.15 42.66
N SER A 8 -25.10 -25.56 42.78
CA SER A 8 -23.94 -25.85 43.65
C SER A 8 -23.08 -24.62 43.99
N ALA A 9 -21.95 -24.90 44.63
CA ALA A 9 -20.86 -24.03 45.10
C ALA A 9 -20.23 -23.07 44.08
N VAL A 10 -19.94 -21.85 44.55
CA VAL A 10 -18.82 -21.03 44.08
C VAL A 10 -17.53 -21.61 44.67
N GLN A 11 -16.48 -21.78 43.88
CA GLN A 11 -15.18 -22.24 44.38
C GLN A 11 -14.04 -21.49 43.70
N LEU A 12 -13.22 -20.77 44.49
CA LEU A 12 -12.04 -20.07 44.00
C LEU A 12 -10.90 -21.06 43.72
N VAL A 13 -10.12 -20.78 42.68
CA VAL A 13 -8.84 -21.44 42.36
C VAL A 13 -7.83 -20.32 42.08
N PRO A 14 -6.58 -20.38 42.59
CA PRO A 14 -5.82 -19.17 42.93
C PRO A 14 -4.94 -18.62 41.79
N ALA A 15 -4.47 -17.38 41.99
CA ALA A 15 -3.32 -16.86 41.27
C ALA A 15 -2.05 -17.68 41.58
N LEU A 16 -1.18 -17.84 40.59
CA LEU A 16 0.13 -18.49 40.73
C LEU A 16 1.19 -17.65 40.03
N ILE A 17 2.35 -17.52 40.67
CA ILE A 17 3.39 -16.53 40.37
C ILE A 17 4.68 -17.24 39.94
N LEU A 18 5.50 -16.50 39.18
CA LEU A 18 6.88 -16.80 38.77
C LEU A 18 7.07 -17.86 37.67
N GLY A 19 7.59 -17.38 36.55
CA GLY A 19 8.00 -18.18 35.39
C GLY A 19 8.88 -17.39 34.41
N ILE A 20 9.60 -16.37 34.89
CA ILE A 20 10.49 -15.55 34.06
C ILE A 20 11.76 -16.35 33.76
N LEU A 21 11.76 -17.08 32.64
CA LEU A 21 12.96 -17.71 32.11
C LEU A 21 13.82 -16.62 31.46
N MET A 22 14.82 -16.13 32.21
CA MET A 22 15.85 -15.23 31.71
C MET A 22 16.77 -15.95 30.71
N ILE A 23 16.32 -16.11 29.47
CA ILE A 23 17.20 -16.48 28.35
C ILE A 23 18.07 -15.25 28.05
N SER A 24 19.22 -15.19 28.70
CA SER A 24 20.34 -14.36 28.23
C SER A 24 20.85 -14.99 26.94
N CYS A 25 20.35 -14.53 25.80
CA CYS A 25 20.92 -14.88 24.50
C CYS A 25 22.07 -13.90 24.22
N GLU A 26 23.29 -14.42 24.11
CA GLU A 26 24.49 -13.60 23.98
C GLU A 26 24.57 -12.88 22.63
N ASN A 27 25.27 -11.74 22.64
CA ASN A 27 25.23 -10.76 21.56
C ASN A 27 26.02 -11.24 20.32
N THR A 28 25.35 -11.95 19.41
CA THR A 28 25.88 -12.30 18.09
C THR A 28 25.43 -11.27 17.05
N ALA A 29 26.23 -10.21 16.92
CA ALA A 29 25.95 -9.13 15.97
C ALA A 29 26.11 -9.59 14.52
N ASN A 30 24.99 -9.72 13.79
CA ASN A 30 24.86 -9.42 12.37
C ASN A 30 23.39 -9.52 11.91
N GLY A 31 22.66 -8.41 11.99
CA GLY A 31 21.31 -8.27 11.45
C GLY A 31 21.05 -6.81 11.12
N HIS A 32 20.81 -6.49 9.85
CA HIS A 32 20.59 -5.11 9.43
C HIS A 32 19.32 -4.55 10.05
N ILE A 33 19.49 -3.67 11.05
CA ILE A 33 18.44 -2.72 11.43
C ILE A 33 18.10 -1.92 10.17
N ALA A 34 16.84 -1.95 9.76
CA ALA A 34 16.37 -1.15 8.65
C ALA A 34 16.40 0.32 9.08
N GLU A 35 17.46 1.05 8.70
CA GLU A 35 17.55 2.48 9.00
C GLU A 35 16.30 3.21 8.49
N ARG A 36 15.73 4.08 9.34
CA ARG A 36 14.75 5.06 8.87
C ARG A 36 15.43 5.88 7.77
N PRO A 37 14.78 6.15 6.62
CA PRO A 37 15.41 6.87 5.51
C PRO A 37 16.05 8.17 6.00
N GLN A 38 17.39 8.25 5.94
CA GLN A 38 18.11 9.43 6.40
C GLN A 38 17.81 10.61 5.46
N LEU A 39 16.89 11.48 5.90
CA LEU A 39 16.54 12.71 5.22
C LEU A 39 17.77 13.62 5.22
N SER A 40 18.40 13.79 4.06
CA SER A 40 19.67 14.52 3.95
C SER A 40 19.57 15.96 4.48
N SER A 41 20.66 16.50 5.03
CA SER A 41 20.69 17.87 5.55
C SER A 41 20.42 18.96 4.50
N GLN A 42 20.46 18.62 3.21
CA GLN A 42 20.12 19.53 2.11
C GLN A 42 18.64 19.48 1.71
N ASP A 43 17.91 18.42 2.06
CA ASP A 43 16.50 18.23 1.70
C ASP A 43 15.59 19.28 2.35
N GLU A 44 14.72 19.91 1.54
CA GLU A 44 13.77 20.91 2.01
C GLU A 44 12.78 20.34 3.04
N PHE A 45 12.33 19.10 2.84
CA PHE A 45 11.42 18.44 3.78
C PHE A 45 12.09 18.23 5.14
N ALA A 46 13.34 17.76 5.15
CA ALA A 46 14.13 17.62 6.36
C ALA A 46 14.25 18.94 7.14
N LYS A 47 14.51 20.05 6.42
CA LYS A 47 14.61 21.40 6.99
C LYS A 47 13.28 21.88 7.58
N ILE A 48 12.17 21.70 6.88
CA ILE A 48 10.84 22.09 7.38
C ILE A 48 10.49 21.32 8.65
N ILE A 49 10.58 19.98 8.60
CA ILE A 49 10.24 19.12 9.76
C ILE A 49 11.16 19.40 10.96
N LYS A 50 12.47 19.65 10.73
CA LYS A 50 13.41 20.01 11.79
C LYS A 50 13.10 21.38 12.43
N ASN A 51 12.67 22.36 11.64
CA ASN A 51 12.49 23.74 12.09
C ASN A 51 11.10 24.01 12.69
N LYS A 52 10.06 23.26 12.28
CA LYS A 52 8.66 23.48 12.68
C LYS A 52 8.05 22.32 13.48
N GLY A 53 8.68 21.14 13.48
CA GLY A 53 8.04 19.90 13.90
C GLY A 53 7.07 19.36 12.82
N VAL A 54 6.54 18.16 13.06
CA VAL A 54 5.67 17.46 12.10
C VAL A 54 4.29 18.11 12.03
N GLU A 55 3.69 18.40 13.18
CA GLU A 55 2.32 18.90 13.33
C GLU A 55 2.11 20.27 12.64
N GLN A 56 2.93 21.27 12.96
CA GLN A 56 2.85 22.59 12.32
C GLN A 56 3.16 22.53 10.81
N ALA A 57 4.05 21.63 10.37
CA ALA A 57 4.32 21.44 8.96
C ALA A 57 3.12 20.85 8.20
N VAL A 58 2.45 19.85 8.79
CA VAL A 58 1.21 19.27 8.25
C VAL A 58 0.12 20.36 8.13
N GLU A 59 -0.11 21.12 9.21
CA GLU A 59 -1.09 22.21 9.24
C GLU A 59 -0.82 23.25 8.12
N GLU A 60 0.45 23.62 7.91
CA GLU A 60 0.88 24.56 6.87
C GLU A 60 0.67 24.00 5.45
N PHE A 61 0.92 22.71 5.22
CA PHE A 61 0.69 22.07 3.93
C PHE A 61 -0.82 21.93 3.62
N GLU A 62 -1.63 21.53 4.59
CA GLU A 62 -3.09 21.43 4.44
C GLU A 62 -3.71 22.80 4.16
N LYS A 63 -3.38 23.82 4.98
CA LYS A 63 -3.78 25.22 4.72
C LYS A 63 -3.29 25.77 3.39
N THR A 64 -2.23 25.21 2.81
CA THR A 64 -1.74 25.61 1.49
C THR A 64 -2.56 24.96 0.38
N LEU A 65 -2.95 23.70 0.52
CA LEU A 65 -3.86 23.03 -0.42
C LEU A 65 -5.29 23.58 -0.38
N GLU A 66 -5.78 24.02 0.79
CA GLU A 66 -7.06 24.73 0.90
C GLU A 66 -7.11 26.02 0.07
N ARG A 67 -6.00 26.78 0.05
CA ARG A 67 -5.85 28.01 -0.74
C ARG A 67 -5.49 27.75 -2.20
N HIS A 68 -4.72 26.69 -2.45
CA HIS A 68 -4.16 26.34 -3.75
C HIS A 68 -4.27 24.80 -3.98
N PRO A 69 -5.46 24.29 -4.38
CA PRO A 69 -5.69 22.85 -4.52
C PRO A 69 -4.77 22.12 -5.51
N ASP A 70 -4.15 22.87 -6.43
CA ASP A 70 -3.16 22.39 -7.41
C ASP A 70 -1.70 22.44 -6.91
N ASP A 71 -1.44 22.78 -5.63
CA ASP A 71 -0.07 22.84 -5.09
C ASP A 71 0.55 21.44 -4.95
N MET A 72 1.16 20.99 -6.04
CA MET A 72 1.90 19.73 -6.14
C MET A 72 3.14 19.66 -5.24
N LYS A 73 3.57 20.77 -4.59
CA LYS A 73 4.65 20.76 -3.59
C LYS A 73 4.07 20.43 -2.21
N ALA A 74 3.04 21.14 -1.77
CA ALA A 74 2.33 20.85 -0.52
C ALA A 74 1.78 19.41 -0.50
N LEU A 75 1.15 18.97 -1.61
CA LEU A 75 0.67 17.59 -1.76
C LEU A 75 1.79 16.55 -1.65
N LYS A 76 2.96 16.81 -2.25
CA LYS A 76 4.14 15.94 -2.11
C LYS A 76 4.65 15.92 -0.67
N MET A 77 4.67 17.05 0.04
CA MET A 77 5.15 17.07 1.43
C MET A 77 4.21 16.29 2.36
N LEU A 78 2.88 16.40 2.24
CA LEU A 78 1.94 15.56 2.99
C LEU A 78 2.12 14.06 2.70
N LYS A 79 2.29 13.68 1.42
CA LYS A 79 2.65 12.29 1.07
C LYS A 79 3.94 11.85 1.79
N ARG A 80 4.98 12.71 1.84
CA ARG A 80 6.25 12.38 2.52
C ARG A 80 6.10 12.23 4.04
N VAL A 81 5.21 12.97 4.70
CA VAL A 81 4.89 12.77 6.14
C VAL A 81 4.38 11.35 6.39
N ILE A 82 3.46 10.88 5.55
CA ILE A 82 2.90 9.51 5.62
C ILE A 82 3.97 8.47 5.25
N SER A 83 4.63 8.63 4.10
CA SER A 83 5.59 7.65 3.57
C SER A 83 6.85 7.48 4.41
N ALA A 84 7.24 8.49 5.19
CA ALA A 84 8.34 8.40 6.18
C ALA A 84 7.85 8.00 7.59
N SER A 85 6.56 7.67 7.75
CA SER A 85 5.93 7.24 9.01
C SER A 85 6.16 8.21 10.18
N LEU A 86 6.01 9.52 9.92
CA LEU A 86 6.21 10.58 10.92
C LEU A 86 4.98 10.83 11.81
N VAL A 87 3.85 10.18 11.53
CA VAL A 87 2.57 10.32 12.23
C VAL A 87 1.98 8.95 12.61
N GLY A 88 1.08 8.94 13.60
CA GLY A 88 0.36 7.73 14.03
C GLY A 88 -0.63 7.21 12.98
N ARG A 89 -1.16 6.00 13.18
CA ARG A 89 -2.08 5.33 12.25
C ARG A 89 -3.32 6.16 11.91
N GLU A 90 -3.98 6.73 12.92
CA GLU A 90 -5.19 7.53 12.77
C GLU A 90 -4.94 8.79 11.92
N GLU A 91 -3.90 9.54 12.26
CA GLU A 91 -3.46 10.72 11.51
C GLU A 91 -3.00 10.38 10.09
N SER A 92 -2.33 9.23 9.89
CA SER A 92 -2.02 8.74 8.55
C SER A 92 -3.28 8.49 7.71
N LEU A 93 -4.34 7.93 8.29
CA LEU A 93 -5.61 7.71 7.60
C LEU A 93 -6.32 9.04 7.27
N ARG A 94 -6.30 10.02 8.19
CA ARG A 94 -6.79 11.39 7.94
C ARG A 94 -6.06 12.04 6.76
N LEU A 95 -4.74 12.04 6.80
CA LEU A 95 -3.91 12.64 5.75
C LEU A 95 -4.00 11.90 4.40
N ARG A 96 -4.32 10.60 4.38
CA ARG A 96 -4.60 9.86 3.14
C ARG A 96 -5.85 10.40 2.43
N GLU A 97 -6.93 10.75 3.15
CA GLU A 97 -8.11 11.35 2.51
C GLU A 97 -7.83 12.78 2.02
N ALA A 98 -7.01 13.57 2.73
CA ALA A 98 -6.54 14.86 2.22
C ALA A 98 -5.72 14.69 0.92
N VAL A 99 -4.75 13.77 0.89
CA VAL A 99 -3.99 13.46 -0.33
C VAL A 99 -4.93 12.97 -1.45
N ARG A 100 -5.96 12.19 -1.13
CA ARG A 100 -6.98 11.69 -2.09
C ARG A 100 -7.81 12.83 -2.69
N GLN A 101 -8.24 13.79 -1.86
CA GLN A 101 -9.00 14.97 -2.27
C GLN A 101 -8.22 15.84 -3.27
N TYR A 102 -6.93 16.09 -3.00
CA TYR A 102 -6.10 16.97 -3.83
C TYR A 102 -5.36 16.27 -4.99
N SER A 103 -5.49 14.94 -5.15
CA SER A 103 -4.85 14.20 -6.25
C SER A 103 -5.61 14.32 -7.58
N GLN A 104 -5.47 15.48 -8.23
CA GLN A 104 -6.24 15.89 -9.43
C GLN A 104 -5.54 15.64 -10.78
N LYS A 105 -4.46 14.85 -10.82
CA LYS A 105 -3.65 14.62 -12.05
C LYS A 105 -3.66 13.15 -12.48
N PRO A 106 -3.51 12.84 -13.78
CA PRO A 106 -3.38 11.47 -14.30
C PRO A 106 -2.01 10.85 -14.05
N THR A 107 -1.04 11.63 -13.56
CA THR A 107 0.35 11.21 -13.31
C THR A 107 0.70 11.39 -11.84
N THR A 108 1.23 10.36 -11.17
CA THR A 108 1.68 10.47 -9.77
C THR A 108 2.98 9.71 -9.51
N ALA A 109 3.75 10.13 -8.51
CA ALA A 109 4.89 9.37 -8.00
C ALA A 109 4.52 8.76 -6.65
N LEU A 110 4.65 7.44 -6.51
CA LEU A 110 4.36 6.73 -5.26
C LEU A 110 5.54 6.82 -4.27
N THR A 111 6.74 7.05 -4.80
CA THR A 111 8.02 7.02 -4.07
C THR A 111 8.81 8.33 -4.29
N PRO A 112 9.74 8.69 -3.39
CA PRO A 112 10.78 9.67 -3.71
C PRO A 112 11.81 9.06 -4.70
N PRO A 113 12.65 9.90 -5.37
CA PRO A 113 13.64 9.42 -6.34
C PRO A 113 14.74 8.51 -5.77
N ASN A 114 14.92 8.50 -4.44
CA ASN A 114 15.93 7.72 -3.73
C ASN A 114 15.35 6.51 -2.95
N GLU A 115 14.14 6.07 -3.29
CA GLU A 115 13.55 4.86 -2.70
C GLU A 115 14.32 3.60 -3.13
N PRO A 116 14.74 2.71 -2.21
CA PRO A 116 15.43 1.47 -2.57
C PRO A 116 14.55 0.50 -3.37
N GLY A 117 14.98 0.20 -4.60
CA GLY A 117 14.39 -0.80 -5.48
C GLY A 117 14.72 -0.53 -6.95
N GLU A 118 14.27 -1.40 -7.85
CA GLU A 118 14.39 -1.13 -9.28
C GLU A 118 13.31 -0.14 -9.74
N PRO A 119 13.63 0.97 -10.42
CA PRO A 119 12.64 1.91 -10.91
C PRO A 119 11.63 1.27 -11.86
N LEU A 120 10.34 1.55 -11.64
CA LEU A 120 9.21 1.07 -12.41
C LEU A 120 8.27 2.23 -12.77
N VAL A 121 7.95 2.38 -14.06
CA VAL A 121 6.85 3.23 -14.52
C VAL A 121 5.76 2.33 -15.08
N LEU A 122 4.55 2.47 -14.53
CA LEU A 122 3.37 1.77 -14.99
C LEU A 122 2.39 2.74 -15.64
N THR A 123 1.89 2.36 -16.80
CA THR A 123 0.90 3.12 -17.58
C THR A 123 -0.38 2.30 -17.77
N GLY A 124 -1.46 2.95 -18.17
CA GLY A 124 -2.67 2.24 -18.57
C GLY A 124 -3.82 3.16 -18.94
N THR A 125 -4.93 2.56 -19.34
CA THR A 125 -6.22 3.21 -19.56
C THR A 125 -7.30 2.61 -18.67
N VAL A 126 -8.23 3.44 -18.22
CA VAL A 126 -9.49 3.00 -17.61
C VAL A 126 -10.61 3.23 -18.62
N GLN A 127 -11.32 2.16 -18.96
CA GLN A 127 -12.39 2.16 -19.96
C GLN A 127 -13.61 1.37 -19.47
N GLY A 128 -14.77 1.62 -20.08
CA GLY A 128 -15.97 0.83 -19.86
C GLY A 128 -15.96 -0.46 -20.66
N THR A 129 -17.00 -1.29 -20.47
CA THR A 129 -17.17 -2.58 -21.16
C THR A 129 -17.32 -2.47 -22.67
N ASN A 130 -17.55 -1.27 -23.21
CA ASN A 130 -17.77 -1.03 -24.63
C ASN A 130 -16.55 -0.32 -25.27
N GLY A 131 -15.43 -0.22 -24.53
CA GLY A 131 -14.23 0.50 -24.97
C GLY A 131 -14.33 2.02 -24.83
N GLU A 132 -15.34 2.56 -24.13
CA GLU A 132 -15.43 3.99 -23.89
C GLU A 132 -14.38 4.43 -22.84
N PRO A 133 -13.55 5.46 -23.08
CA PRO A 133 -12.63 5.95 -22.06
C PRO A 133 -13.40 6.53 -20.87
N ILE A 134 -12.91 6.29 -19.66
CA ILE A 134 -13.49 6.82 -18.42
C ILE A 134 -12.57 7.91 -17.90
N GLU A 135 -12.94 9.16 -18.13
CA GLU A 135 -12.37 10.34 -17.47
C GLU A 135 -12.77 10.37 -15.98
N ASP A 136 -11.92 10.98 -15.15
CA ASP A 136 -12.12 11.17 -13.71
C ASP A 136 -12.39 9.88 -12.90
N ALA A 137 -12.00 8.72 -13.44
CA ALA A 137 -11.82 7.54 -12.60
C ALA A 137 -10.66 7.79 -11.63
N LEU A 138 -10.97 7.80 -10.34
CA LEU A 138 -10.03 7.89 -9.24
C LEU A 138 -9.44 6.50 -8.97
N ILE A 139 -8.13 6.40 -9.15
CA ILE A 139 -7.33 5.20 -8.89
C ILE A 139 -6.54 5.43 -7.60
N TYR A 140 -6.68 4.52 -6.64
CA TYR A 140 -5.76 4.33 -5.51
C TYR A 140 -4.81 3.18 -5.84
N VAL A 141 -3.52 3.38 -5.65
CA VAL A 141 -2.48 2.36 -5.85
C VAL A 141 -1.60 2.31 -4.61
N PHE A 142 -1.28 1.09 -4.16
CA PHE A 142 -0.32 0.85 -3.10
C PHE A 142 0.38 -0.49 -3.29
N HIS A 143 1.57 -0.64 -2.71
CA HIS A 143 2.31 -1.90 -2.69
C HIS A 143 3.39 -1.91 -1.61
N THR A 144 4.07 -3.04 -1.49
CA THR A 144 5.22 -3.26 -0.63
C THR A 144 6.49 -2.57 -1.15
N ASP A 145 7.46 -2.33 -0.26
CA ASP A 145 8.82 -1.98 -0.67
C ASP A 145 9.56 -3.15 -1.34
N ALA A 146 10.78 -2.93 -1.83
CA ALA A 146 11.57 -3.95 -2.53
C ALA A 146 11.89 -5.20 -1.67
N ARG A 147 11.71 -5.13 -0.34
CA ARG A 147 11.88 -6.25 0.61
C ARG A 147 10.57 -6.99 0.90
N GLY A 148 9.43 -6.47 0.43
CA GLY A 148 8.11 -7.07 0.58
C GLY A 148 7.32 -6.62 1.81
N TYR A 149 7.58 -5.43 2.35
CA TYR A 149 6.88 -4.87 3.51
C TYR A 149 6.06 -3.60 3.17
N TYR A 150 4.88 -3.41 3.78
CA TYR A 150 4.04 -2.22 3.55
C TYR A 150 4.46 -1.03 4.39
N THR A 151 4.85 -1.25 5.64
CA THR A 151 5.39 -0.21 6.53
C THR A 151 6.82 -0.54 6.96
N HIS A 152 7.53 0.44 7.55
CA HIS A 152 8.81 0.17 8.19
C HIS A 152 8.67 -0.79 9.39
N GLN A 153 7.55 -0.75 10.10
CA GLN A 153 7.32 -1.53 11.31
C GLN A 153 7.02 -3.00 11.00
N ASP A 154 6.39 -3.32 9.87
CA ASP A 154 6.17 -4.69 9.39
C ASP A 154 7.49 -5.48 9.33
N SER A 155 8.60 -4.81 8.99
CA SER A 155 9.93 -5.42 8.91
C SER A 155 10.58 -5.71 10.27
N VAL A 156 9.94 -5.30 11.36
CA VAL A 156 10.34 -5.60 12.75
C VAL A 156 9.33 -6.52 13.44
N THR A 157 8.02 -6.38 13.16
CA THR A 157 6.96 -7.17 13.78
C THR A 157 6.62 -8.47 13.04
N GLY A 158 6.89 -8.54 11.73
CA GLY A 158 6.41 -9.61 10.85
C GLY A 158 4.92 -9.52 10.47
N THR A 159 4.18 -8.54 11.02
CA THR A 159 2.77 -8.30 10.71
C THR A 159 2.65 -7.30 9.55
N MET A 160 1.84 -7.61 8.53
CA MET A 160 1.63 -6.72 7.38
C MET A 160 0.50 -5.71 7.66
N ASP A 161 0.76 -4.40 7.55
CA ASP A 161 -0.28 -3.36 7.68
C ASP A 161 -0.64 -2.75 6.32
N GLU A 162 -1.30 -3.56 5.48
CA GLU A 162 -1.69 -3.23 4.09
C GLU A 162 -2.47 -1.90 3.99
N LEU A 163 -3.38 -1.66 4.93
CA LEU A 163 -4.21 -0.44 5.01
C LEU A 163 -3.39 0.84 5.27
N ASN A 164 -2.13 0.70 5.68
CA ASN A 164 -1.23 1.80 6.00
C ASN A 164 0.06 1.77 5.15
N ALA A 165 0.02 1.14 3.97
CA ALA A 165 1.14 1.08 3.03
C ALA A 165 1.84 2.44 2.83
N ARG A 166 3.16 2.48 3.05
CA ARG A 166 3.97 3.71 2.96
C ARG A 166 4.22 4.14 1.51
N ILE A 167 4.27 3.18 0.59
CA ILE A 167 4.34 3.42 -0.85
C ILE A 167 2.92 3.35 -1.41
N PHE A 168 2.36 4.53 -1.69
CA PHE A 168 0.98 4.67 -2.17
C PHE A 168 0.80 5.93 -3.02
N GLY A 169 -0.35 6.04 -3.68
CA GLY A 169 -0.77 7.27 -4.33
C GLY A 169 -2.19 7.21 -4.85
N TYR A 170 -2.76 8.38 -5.06
CA TYR A 170 -4.00 8.58 -5.78
C TYR A 170 -3.70 9.33 -7.08
N MET A 171 -4.52 9.09 -8.11
CA MET A 171 -4.49 9.80 -9.40
C MET A 171 -5.87 9.75 -10.05
N ARG A 172 -6.18 10.72 -10.92
CA ARG A 172 -7.45 10.81 -11.65
C ARG A 172 -7.19 10.75 -13.14
N THR A 173 -7.85 9.84 -13.82
CA THR A 173 -7.66 9.58 -15.25
C THR A 173 -7.98 10.79 -16.13
N SER A 174 -7.16 10.95 -17.16
CA SER A 174 -7.32 11.99 -18.20
C SER A 174 -8.59 11.80 -19.05
N PRO A 175 -9.01 12.79 -19.86
CA PRO A 175 -10.14 12.66 -20.80
C PRO A 175 -10.07 11.42 -21.71
N GLY A 176 -8.87 10.94 -22.03
CA GLY A 176 -8.65 9.71 -22.80
C GLY A 176 -8.55 8.44 -21.95
N GLY A 177 -9.04 8.45 -20.71
CA GLY A 177 -8.96 7.34 -19.74
C GLY A 177 -7.55 7.03 -19.22
N ARG A 178 -6.50 7.71 -19.70
CA ARG A 178 -5.09 7.37 -19.43
C ARG A 178 -4.65 7.74 -18.01
N TYR A 179 -3.76 6.94 -17.45
CA TYR A 179 -2.99 7.22 -16.23
C TYR A 179 -1.51 6.75 -16.34
N GLU A 180 -0.64 7.32 -15.51
CA GLU A 180 0.74 6.87 -15.26
C GLU A 180 1.06 6.96 -13.76
N PHE A 181 1.80 5.99 -13.22
CA PHE A 181 2.54 6.22 -11.98
C PHE A 181 3.98 5.74 -12.02
N ARG A 182 4.83 6.41 -11.23
CA ARG A 182 6.26 6.10 -11.05
C ARG A 182 6.50 5.59 -9.63
N THR A 183 7.25 4.50 -9.51
CA THR A 183 7.51 3.81 -8.25
C THR A 183 8.76 2.94 -8.36
N ILE A 184 8.98 2.04 -7.39
CA ILE A 184 9.92 0.91 -7.50
C ILE A 184 9.18 -0.41 -7.67
N ARG A 185 9.86 -1.43 -8.19
CA ARG A 185 9.40 -2.81 -8.29
C ARG A 185 9.20 -3.41 -6.88
N PRO A 186 7.96 -3.76 -6.46
CA PRO A 186 7.72 -4.33 -5.13
C PRO A 186 8.38 -5.70 -4.94
N GLY A 187 8.75 -6.00 -3.69
CA GLY A 187 9.08 -7.35 -3.25
C GLY A 187 7.82 -8.18 -3.00
N GLY A 188 7.87 -9.48 -3.32
CA GLY A 188 6.84 -10.42 -2.84
C GLY A 188 7.04 -10.67 -1.34
N TYR A 189 5.97 -10.95 -0.61
CA TYR A 189 6.01 -10.96 0.87
C TYR A 189 7.15 -11.86 1.40
N PRO A 190 7.97 -11.39 2.36
CA PRO A 190 9.16 -12.12 2.80
C PRO A 190 8.80 -13.35 3.62
N GLN A 191 7.70 -13.28 4.37
CA GLN A 191 7.20 -14.40 5.17
C GLN A 191 6.22 -15.28 4.36
N PRO A 192 6.23 -16.60 4.58
CA PRO A 192 5.24 -17.50 4.01
C PRO A 192 3.86 -17.32 4.63
N ARG A 193 2.82 -17.65 3.86
CA ARG A 193 1.46 -17.87 4.36
C ARG A 193 1.46 -18.92 5.47
N GLN A 194 0.93 -18.54 6.63
CA GLN A 194 0.79 -19.39 7.81
C GLN A 194 -0.53 -20.18 7.81
N ASP A 195 -1.52 -19.72 7.04
CA ASP A 195 -2.81 -20.37 6.80
C ASP A 195 -2.74 -21.54 5.80
N LEU A 196 -1.58 -21.77 5.19
CA LEU A 196 -1.33 -22.86 4.24
C LEU A 196 -0.28 -23.86 4.75
N PRO A 197 -0.44 -25.16 4.46
CA PRO A 197 0.53 -26.17 4.88
C PRO A 197 1.91 -25.93 4.24
N PRO A 198 3.02 -26.35 4.88
CA PRO A 198 4.38 -26.10 4.40
C PRO A 198 4.65 -26.55 2.95
N SER A 199 3.94 -27.57 2.47
CA SER A 199 4.01 -28.12 1.12
C SER A 199 3.21 -27.36 0.05
N SER A 200 2.47 -26.31 0.40
CA SER A 200 1.61 -25.60 -0.57
C SER A 200 2.44 -24.79 -1.58
N PRO A 201 2.20 -24.92 -2.90
CA PRO A 201 2.86 -24.09 -3.91
C PRO A 201 2.45 -22.60 -3.81
N LEU A 202 1.29 -22.30 -3.22
CA LEU A 202 0.80 -20.94 -3.00
C LEU A 202 1.32 -20.32 -1.69
N ARG A 203 2.35 -20.90 -1.06
CA ARG A 203 2.80 -20.49 0.27
C ARG A 203 3.63 -19.20 0.29
N TYR A 204 4.34 -18.86 -0.77
CA TYR A 204 5.09 -17.60 -0.89
C TYR A 204 4.40 -16.67 -1.89
N ILE A 205 3.92 -15.52 -1.42
CA ILE A 205 3.13 -14.59 -2.24
C ILE A 205 4.05 -13.89 -3.27
N PRO A 206 3.65 -13.83 -4.57
CA PRO A 206 4.33 -13.10 -5.64
C PRO A 206 4.59 -11.61 -5.35
N GLN A 207 5.47 -10.99 -6.13
CA GLN A 207 5.49 -9.53 -6.30
C GLN A 207 4.14 -9.09 -6.91
N HIS A 208 3.51 -8.07 -6.36
CA HIS A 208 2.22 -7.56 -6.85
C HIS A 208 2.02 -6.07 -6.49
N ILE A 209 1.08 -5.42 -7.18
CA ILE A 209 0.62 -4.06 -6.89
C ILE A 209 -0.89 -4.07 -6.72
N HIS A 210 -1.41 -3.44 -5.66
CA HIS A 210 -2.85 -3.32 -5.43
C HIS A 210 -3.43 -2.09 -6.11
N PHE A 211 -4.66 -2.24 -6.61
CA PHE A 211 -5.45 -1.20 -7.24
C PHE A 211 -6.85 -1.16 -6.63
N GLU A 212 -7.30 0.04 -6.25
CA GLU A 212 -8.73 0.33 -6.12
C GLU A 212 -9.13 1.40 -7.12
N VAL A 213 -10.18 1.14 -7.91
CA VAL A 213 -10.63 2.03 -8.97
C VAL A 213 -12.09 2.40 -8.75
N THR A 214 -12.40 3.68 -8.79
CA THR A 214 -13.75 4.22 -8.56
C THR A 214 -14.10 5.28 -9.60
N ALA A 215 -15.30 5.20 -10.18
CA ALA A 215 -15.84 6.19 -11.10
C ALA A 215 -17.37 6.27 -10.95
N SER A 216 -17.95 7.46 -11.05
CA SER A 216 -19.33 7.73 -10.60
C SER A 216 -20.40 6.76 -11.15
N LYS A 217 -20.33 6.44 -12.45
CA LYS A 217 -21.32 5.57 -13.16
C LYS A 217 -20.95 4.07 -13.12
N TYR A 218 -19.82 3.70 -12.53
CA TYR A 218 -19.22 2.37 -12.61
C TYR A 218 -19.13 1.69 -11.25
N ARG A 219 -19.06 0.35 -11.25
CA ARG A 219 -18.78 -0.42 -10.04
C ARG A 219 -17.35 -0.10 -9.59
N ALA A 220 -17.14 0.04 -8.29
CA ALA A 220 -15.79 0.04 -7.74
C ALA A 220 -15.15 -1.33 -8.02
N GLN A 221 -13.87 -1.32 -8.42
CA GLN A 221 -13.11 -2.54 -8.65
C GLN A 221 -11.86 -2.51 -7.78
N ARG A 222 -11.66 -3.58 -7.00
CA ARG A 222 -10.45 -3.84 -6.22
C ARG A 222 -9.79 -5.08 -6.79
N PHE A 223 -8.50 -5.00 -7.10
CA PHE A 223 -7.74 -6.11 -7.66
C PHE A 223 -6.25 -5.93 -7.39
N GLN A 224 -5.46 -6.96 -7.67
CA GLN A 224 -4.01 -6.86 -7.70
C GLN A 224 -3.48 -7.23 -9.09
N LEU A 225 -2.41 -6.55 -9.47
CA LEU A 225 -1.59 -6.84 -10.64
C LEU A 225 -0.43 -7.73 -10.20
N VAL A 226 -0.09 -8.75 -11.00
CA VAL A 226 1.05 -9.64 -10.81
C VAL A 226 1.97 -9.58 -12.03
N PHE A 227 3.26 -9.88 -11.86
CA PHE A 227 4.26 -9.73 -12.93
C PHE A 227 4.65 -11.08 -13.52
N GLU A 228 4.64 -11.21 -14.85
CA GLU A 228 4.95 -12.46 -15.56
C GLU A 228 6.38 -12.97 -15.31
N ASN A 229 7.36 -12.05 -15.22
CA ASN A 229 8.77 -12.39 -15.07
C ASN A 229 9.23 -12.57 -13.60
N ASN A 230 8.32 -12.69 -12.64
CA ASN A 230 8.63 -12.84 -11.23
C ASN A 230 8.96 -14.31 -10.88
N PRO A 231 10.13 -14.62 -10.28
CA PRO A 231 10.54 -16.00 -9.93
C PRO A 231 9.59 -16.80 -9.03
N ARG A 232 8.60 -16.16 -8.39
CA ARG A 232 7.56 -16.85 -7.59
C ARG A 232 6.31 -17.26 -8.38
N MET A 233 6.20 -16.90 -9.66
CA MET A 233 5.07 -17.32 -10.51
C MET A 233 5.25 -18.77 -10.95
N ASN A 234 4.82 -19.70 -10.10
CA ASN A 234 4.63 -21.11 -10.46
C ASN A 234 3.26 -21.30 -11.16
N PRO A 235 2.99 -22.48 -11.78
CA PRO A 235 1.74 -22.73 -12.49
C PRO A 235 0.49 -22.49 -11.64
N GLU A 236 0.57 -22.75 -10.34
CA GLU A 236 -0.53 -22.54 -9.39
C GLU A 236 -0.79 -21.05 -9.14
N TRP A 237 0.24 -20.20 -9.06
CA TRP A 237 0.07 -18.74 -9.00
C TRP A 237 -0.42 -18.15 -10.32
N HIS A 238 -0.02 -18.71 -11.47
CA HIS A 238 -0.59 -18.32 -12.78
C HIS A 238 -2.09 -18.64 -12.86
N GLU A 239 -2.48 -19.88 -12.51
CA GLU A 239 -3.87 -20.31 -12.52
C GLU A 239 -4.70 -19.60 -11.43
N TRP A 240 -4.11 -19.30 -10.26
CA TRP A 240 -4.76 -18.46 -9.24
C TRP A 240 -5.03 -17.05 -9.75
N ALA A 241 -4.05 -16.36 -10.35
CA ALA A 241 -4.23 -15.00 -10.87
C ALA A 241 -5.32 -14.97 -11.97
N LYS A 242 -5.27 -15.93 -12.90
CA LYS A 242 -6.28 -16.15 -13.94
C LYS A 242 -7.70 -16.33 -13.37
N ASN A 243 -7.87 -17.14 -12.32
CA ASN A 243 -9.18 -17.37 -11.70
C ASN A 243 -9.71 -16.20 -10.85
N HIS A 244 -8.93 -15.12 -10.67
CA HIS A 244 -9.35 -13.89 -10.00
C HIS A 244 -9.43 -12.67 -10.95
N ASP A 245 -9.34 -12.88 -12.29
CA ASP A 245 -9.23 -11.83 -13.31
C ASP A 245 -8.04 -10.85 -13.05
N PHE A 246 -6.97 -11.31 -12.39
CA PHE A 246 -5.82 -10.46 -12.02
C PHE A 246 -4.84 -10.26 -13.19
N PRO A 247 -4.52 -9.02 -13.58
CA PRO A 247 -3.60 -8.76 -14.69
C PRO A 247 -2.20 -9.33 -14.45
N LEU A 248 -1.80 -10.27 -15.31
CA LEU A 248 -0.44 -10.79 -15.41
C LEU A 248 0.33 -9.94 -16.43
N VAL A 249 1.12 -8.99 -15.95
CA VAL A 249 1.77 -8.01 -16.84
C VAL A 249 3.19 -8.40 -17.24
N LYS A 250 3.50 -8.15 -18.50
CA LYS A 250 4.85 -8.20 -19.04
C LYS A 250 5.61 -6.94 -18.63
N VAL A 251 6.92 -7.10 -18.50
CA VAL A 251 7.82 -6.04 -18.03
C VAL A 251 8.99 -5.92 -19.00
N THR A 252 9.09 -4.77 -19.64
CA THR A 252 10.24 -4.40 -20.48
C THR A 252 11.15 -3.44 -19.73
N ARG A 253 12.26 -3.04 -20.36
CA ARG A 253 13.05 -1.87 -19.98
C ARG A 253 13.11 -0.90 -21.15
N ASP A 254 13.27 0.38 -20.85
CA ASP A 254 13.61 1.41 -21.84
C ASP A 254 15.12 1.63 -21.94
N GLU A 255 15.52 2.66 -22.68
CA GLU A 255 16.92 3.05 -22.93
C GLU A 255 17.64 3.51 -21.64
N ASP A 256 16.90 4.05 -20.66
CA ASP A 256 17.41 4.38 -19.31
C ASP A 256 17.50 3.15 -18.38
N GLY A 257 17.08 1.97 -18.85
CA GLY A 257 17.04 0.73 -18.06
C GLY A 257 15.88 0.63 -17.05
N ILE A 258 14.97 1.61 -17.06
CA ILE A 258 13.81 1.71 -16.16
C ILE A 258 12.78 0.66 -16.57
N GLN A 259 12.19 -0.06 -15.61
CA GLN A 259 11.16 -1.05 -15.90
C GLN A 259 9.89 -0.37 -16.40
N ARG A 260 9.28 -0.90 -17.46
CA ARG A 260 8.01 -0.44 -18.03
C ARG A 260 7.00 -1.57 -18.02
N ALA A 261 5.77 -1.26 -17.61
CA ALA A 261 4.62 -2.15 -17.62
C ALA A 261 3.35 -1.39 -18.00
N THR A 262 2.35 -2.10 -18.51
CA THR A 262 1.04 -1.54 -18.86
C THR A 262 -0.08 -2.40 -18.28
N CYS A 263 -1.12 -1.76 -17.74
CA CYS A 263 -2.30 -2.40 -17.18
C CYS A 263 -3.56 -1.62 -17.59
N ASP A 264 -4.31 -2.15 -18.54
CA ASP A 264 -5.61 -1.56 -18.92
C ASP A 264 -6.74 -2.14 -18.07
N ILE A 265 -7.71 -1.30 -17.72
CA ILE A 265 -8.71 -1.55 -16.67
C ILE A 265 -10.12 -1.38 -17.26
N ILE A 266 -10.92 -2.44 -17.20
CA ILE A 266 -12.28 -2.47 -17.78
C ILE A 266 -13.33 -2.44 -16.66
N LEU A 267 -13.94 -1.28 -16.44
CA LEU A 267 -14.96 -1.12 -15.40
C LEU A 267 -16.36 -1.50 -15.89
N LYS A 268 -17.02 -2.37 -15.13
CA LYS A 268 -18.43 -2.75 -15.34
C LYS A 268 -19.36 -1.67 -14.78
N LYS A 269 -20.35 -1.22 -15.55
CA LYS A 269 -21.31 -0.19 -15.12
C LYS A 269 -22.10 -0.62 -13.87
N LYS A 270 -22.55 0.34 -13.07
CA LYS A 270 -23.54 0.08 -12.01
C LYS A 270 -24.82 -0.45 -12.66
N LYS A 271 -25.50 -1.42 -12.05
CA LYS A 271 -26.89 -1.71 -12.46
C LYS A 271 -27.72 -0.49 -12.04
N VAL A 272 -28.43 0.11 -12.99
CA VAL A 272 -29.55 0.99 -12.65
C VAL A 272 -30.62 0.07 -12.06
N HIS A 273 -31.07 0.36 -10.84
CA HIS A 273 -32.32 -0.18 -10.35
C HIS A 273 -33.41 0.75 -10.85
N GLU A 274 -34.19 0.27 -11.81
CA GLU A 274 -35.45 0.90 -12.18
C GLU A 274 -36.43 0.73 -11.00
N HIS A 275 -37.16 1.79 -10.70
CA HIS A 275 -38.10 1.93 -9.58
C HIS A 275 -39.36 2.62 -10.11
#